data_AF-A0A967I9R3-F1
#
_entry.id   AF-A0A967I9R3-F1
#
_cell.length_a   1.000
_cell.length_b   1.000
_cell.length_c   1.000
_cell.angle_alpha   90.00
_cell.angle_beta   90.00
_cell.angle_gamma   90.00
#
_symmetry.space_group_name_H-M   'P 1'
#
loop_
_entity.id
_entity.type
_entity.pdbx_description
1 polymer ?
#
loop_
_entity_poly.entity_id
_entity_poly.type
_entity_poly.pdbx_seq_one_letter_code
_entity_poly.pdbx_strand_id
1 'polypeptide(L)' 'MTKPLQINPIKLSAPMGATLALLGVDRCMPLMHGAQGCTSFTKVFFTRHFSEPIAIQTTAVTDVTAILDGGDYNIVESIK' A
#
# COMPACT_ATOMS: atom_id res chain seq x y z
N MET A 1 12.43 18.06 21.42
CA MET A 1 11.62 18.74 20.38
C MET A 1 10.26 18.05 20.33
N THR A 2 9.22 18.65 20.93
CA THR A 2 7.89 18.03 21.03
C THR A 2 7.19 18.08 19.67
N LYS A 3 7.09 16.93 19.00
CA LYS A 3 6.24 16.79 17.81
C LYS A 3 4.78 16.96 18.25
N PRO A 4 4.04 17.93 17.70
CA PRO A 4 2.71 18.26 18.21
C PRO A 4 1.68 17.19 17.84
N LEU A 5 0.66 17.06 18.69
CA LEU A 5 -0.57 16.31 18.45
C LEU A 5 -1.18 16.74 17.10
N GLN A 6 -1.58 15.76 16.29
CA GLN A 6 -2.38 16.01 15.09
C GLN A 6 -3.81 15.55 15.32
N ILE A 7 -4.75 16.48 15.17
CA ILE A 7 -6.20 16.22 15.25
C ILE A 7 -6.73 16.37 13.82
N ASN A 8 -7.46 15.36 13.34
CA ASN A 8 -8.08 15.34 12.00
C ASN A 8 -7.13 15.75 10.86
N PRO A 9 -6.03 15.01 10.63
CA PRO A 9 -5.09 15.33 9.57
C PRO A 9 -5.77 15.23 8.19
N ILE A 10 -5.48 16.20 7.31
CA ILE A 10 -6.00 16.26 5.93
C ILE A 10 -5.03 15.67 4.88
N LYS A 11 -3.96 15.03 5.33
CA LYS A 11 -2.92 14.45 4.46
C LYS A 11 -2.91 12.94 4.62
N LEU A 12 -2.73 12.24 3.50
CA LEU A 12 -2.66 10.79 3.43
C LEU A 12 -1.21 10.34 3.17
N SER A 13 -0.97 9.03 3.24
CA SER A 13 0.37 8.45 3.12
C SER A 13 0.90 8.53 1.68
N ALA A 14 2.22 8.66 1.53
CA ALA A 14 2.89 8.65 0.22
C ALA A 14 2.55 7.42 -0.66
N PRO A 15 2.52 6.16 -0.17
CA PRO A 15 2.20 5.00 -1.01
C PRO A 15 0.78 5.01 -1.57
N MET A 16 -0.17 5.69 -0.91
CA MET A 16 -1.52 5.88 -1.44
C MET A 16 -1.49 6.74 -2.71
N GLY A 17 -0.73 7.83 -2.69
CA GLY A 17 -0.52 8.68 -3.88
C GLY A 17 0.23 7.95 -5.00
N ALA A 18 1.27 7.17 -4.66
CA ALA A 18 2.00 6.36 -5.63
C ALA A 18 1.11 5.30 -6.30
N THR A 19 0.22 4.67 -5.53
CA THR A 19 -0.76 3.70 -6.04
C THR A 19 -1.70 4.36 -7.05
N LEU A 20 -2.23 5.55 -6.72
CA LEU A 20 -3.11 6.29 -7.63
C LEU A 20 -2.39 6.67 -8.94
N ALA A 21 -1.12 7.05 -8.87
CA ALA A 21 -0.33 7.35 -10.05
C ALA A 21 -0.10 6.11 -10.93
N LEU A 22 0.23 4.96 -10.33
CA LEU A 22 0.43 3.70 -11.05
C LEU A 22 -0.86 3.15 -11.68
N LEU A 23 -2.01 3.34 -11.05
CA LEU A 23 -3.32 2.99 -11.64
C LEU A 23 -3.62 3.76 -12.93
N GLY A 24 -2.97 4.91 -13.16
CA GLY A 24 -3.09 5.68 -14.39
C GLY A 24 -2.21 5.19 -15.55
N VAL A 25 -1.34 4.20 -15.31
CA VAL A 25 -0.46 3.64 -16.35
C VAL A 25 -1.16 2.46 -17.04
N ASP A 26 -1.18 2.46 -18.37
CA ASP A 26 -1.79 1.39 -19.16
C ASP A 26 -1.25 0.01 -18.77
N ARG A 27 -2.16 -0.92 -18.47
CA ARG A 27 -1.87 -2.31 -18.06
C ARG A 27 -0.91 -2.43 -16.88
N CYS A 28 -0.95 -1.50 -15.93
CA CYS A 28 -0.16 -1.56 -14.69
C CYS A 28 -0.97 -2.13 -13.52
N MET A 29 -0.38 -3.08 -12.77
CA MET A 29 -0.86 -3.52 -11.46
C MET A 29 0.02 -2.89 -10.38
N PRO A 30 -0.50 -1.97 -9.56
CA PRO A 30 0.29 -1.39 -8.46
C PRO A 30 0.62 -2.47 -7.42
N LEU A 31 1.89 -2.59 -7.07
CA LEU A 31 2.38 -3.49 -6.03
C LEU A 31 2.88 -2.67 -4.83
N MET A 32 2.27 -2.86 -3.66
CA MET A 32 2.75 -2.27 -2.41
C MET A 32 3.51 -3.29 -1.57
N HIS A 33 4.81 -3.06 -1.45
CA HIS A 33 5.68 -3.82 -0.56
C HIS A 33 5.50 -3.35 0.89
N GLY A 34 5.17 -4.29 1.77
CA GLY A 34 4.96 -4.04 3.20
C GLY A 34 3.80 -4.84 3.78
N ALA A 35 3.30 -4.40 4.93
CA ALA A 35 2.20 -5.06 5.61
C ALA A 35 0.88 -4.93 4.82
N GLN A 36 0.10 -6.00 4.80
CA GLN A 36 -1.18 -6.08 4.06
C GLN A 36 -2.19 -5.00 4.49
N GLY A 37 -2.12 -4.52 5.74
CA GLY A 37 -3.01 -3.47 6.26
C GLY A 37 -2.95 -2.17 5.47
N CYS A 38 -1.75 -1.70 5.08
CA CYS A 38 -1.59 -0.46 4.31
C CYS A 38 -2.31 -0.55 2.94
N THR A 39 -2.27 -1.73 2.32
CA THR A 39 -2.95 -2.02 1.06
C THR A 39 -4.45 -2.06 1.19
N SER A 40 -4.95 -2.75 2.22
CA SER A 40 -6.38 -2.79 2.52
C SER A 40 -6.95 -1.40 2.79
N PHE A 41 -6.26 -0.55 3.55
CA PHE A 41 -6.69 0.83 3.79
C PHE A 41 -6.75 1.67 2.51
N THR A 42 -5.71 1.60 1.69
CA THR A 42 -5.67 2.31 0.40
C THR A 42 -6.80 1.87 -0.52
N LYS A 43 -7.04 0.56 -0.61
CA LYS A 43 -8.13 -0.02 -1.39
C LYS A 43 -9.49 0.45 -0.91
N VAL A 44 -9.78 0.36 0.39
CA VAL A 44 -11.06 0.80 0.97
C VAL A 44 -11.27 2.30 0.79
N PHE A 45 -10.22 3.10 0.98
CA PHE A 45 -10.29 4.55 0.78
C PHE A 45 -10.69 4.90 -0.66
N PHE A 46 -10.00 4.32 -1.66
CA PHE A 46 -10.30 4.58 -3.06
C PHE A 46 -11.63 3.99 -3.51
N THR A 47 -11.99 2.78 -3.08
CA THR A 47 -13.31 2.20 -3.41
C THR A 47 -14.45 3.06 -2.88
N ARG A 48 -14.32 3.67 -1.68
CA ARG A 48 -15.34 4.59 -1.16
C ARG A 48 -15.37 5.93 -1.91
N HIS A 49 -14.22 6.42 -2.37
CA HIS A 49 -14.13 7.71 -3.05
C HIS A 49 -14.63 7.63 -4.51
N PHE A 50 -14.22 6.58 -5.23
CA PHE A 50 -14.55 6.40 -6.65
C PHE A 50 -15.78 5.54 -6.89
N SER A 51 -16.29 4.85 -5.86
CA SER A 51 -17.38 3.86 -5.97
C SER A 51 -17.08 2.69 -6.92
N GLU A 52 -15.79 2.38 -7.12
CA GLU A 52 -15.33 1.34 -8.05
C GLU A 52 -14.41 0.32 -7.35
N PRO A 53 -14.33 -0.94 -7.85
CA PRO A 53 -13.36 -1.90 -7.36
C PRO A 53 -11.93 -1.48 -7.74
N ILE A 54 -11.03 -1.39 -6.76
CA ILE A 54 -9.65 -0.94 -6.96
C ILE A 54 -8.70 -2.15 -6.90
N ALA A 55 -7.97 -2.37 -8.00
CA ALA A 55 -6.98 -3.45 -8.12
C ALA A 55 -5.62 -2.98 -7.59
N ILE A 56 -5.15 -3.60 -6.51
CA ILE A 56 -3.85 -3.33 -5.89
C ILE A 56 -3.31 -4.66 -5.33
N GLN A 57 -2.04 -4.95 -5.57
CA GLN A 57 -1.34 -6.12 -5.06
C GLN A 57 -0.43 -5.75 -3.88
N THR A 58 -0.09 -6.72 -3.05
CA THR A 58 0.81 -6.52 -1.91
C THR A 58 1.68 -7.73 -1.66
N THR A 59 2.89 -7.49 -1.17
CA THR A 59 3.82 -8.56 -0.77
C THR A 59 3.43 -9.16 0.60
N ALA A 60 2.51 -8.55 1.35
CA ALA A 60 2.01 -9.02 2.64
C ALA A 60 3.13 -9.45 3.62
N VAL A 61 4.06 -8.54 3.89
CA VAL A 61 5.16 -8.77 4.85
C VAL A 61 4.57 -9.01 6.24
N THR A 62 5.01 -10.09 6.88
CA THR A 62 4.66 -10.48 8.25
C THR A 62 5.84 -10.24 9.16
N ASP A 63 5.64 -10.27 10.49
CA ASP A 63 6.75 -10.13 11.44
C ASP A 63 7.84 -11.21 11.23
N VAL A 64 7.42 -12.42 10.83
CA VAL A 64 8.35 -13.52 10.54
C VAL A 64 9.18 -13.22 9.29
N THR A 65 8.55 -12.82 8.18
CA THR A 65 9.30 -12.52 6.94
C THR A 65 10.13 -11.25 7.06
N ALA A 66 9.69 -10.27 7.85
CA ALA A 66 10.49 -9.10 8.18
C ALA A 66 11.80 -9.46 8.90
N ILE A 67 11.81 -10.49 9.76
CA ILE A 67 13.00 -10.95 10.48
C ILE A 67 13.89 -11.83 9.60
N LEU A 68 13.30 -12.74 8.82
CA LEU A 68 14.05 -13.79 8.10
C LEU A 68 14.83 -13.25 6.89
N ASP A 69 14.18 -12.43 6.06
CA ASP A 69 14.75 -11.99 4.79
C ASP A 69 14.36 -10.55 4.41
N GLY A 70 13.71 -9.81 5.34
CA GLY A 70 13.20 -8.47 5.08
C GLY A 70 12.03 -8.42 4.09
N GLY A 71 11.45 -9.56 3.73
CA GLY A 71 10.38 -9.67 2.74
C GLY A 71 10.87 -9.79 1.29
N ASP A 72 12.15 -10.11 1.06
CA ASP A 72 12.73 -10.29 -0.27
C ASP A 72 12.03 -11.42 -1.04
N TYR A 73 11.84 -12.59 -0.41
CA TYR A 73 11.10 -13.70 -1.01
C TYR A 73 9.69 -13.29 -1.43
N ASN A 74 9.00 -12.49 -0.60
CA ASN A 74 7.65 -12.02 -0.90
C ASN A 74 7.61 -11.08 -2.12
N ILE A 75 8.65 -10.29 -2.37
CA ILE A 75 8.74 -9.44 -3.57
C ILE A 75 8.85 -10.33 -4.81
N VAL A 76 9.76 -11.30 -4.79
CA VAL A 76 9.97 -12.23 -5.92
C VAL A 76 8.69 -13.01 -6.21
N GLU A 77 8.00 -13.47 -5.17
CA GLU A 77 6.75 -14.21 -5.32
C GLU A 77 5.60 -13.34 -5.85
N SER A 78 5.59 -12.04 -5.56
CA SER A 78 4.52 -11.14 -6.00
C SER A 78 4.59 -10.75 -7.47
N ILE A 79 5.74 -10.98 -8.12
CA ILE A 79 5.97 -10.61 -9.53
C ILE A 79 5.77 -11.83 -10.46
N LYS A 80 5.72 -13.05 -9.91
CA LYS A 80 5.38 -14.26 -10.66
C LYS A 80 3.90 -14.31 -11.03
#